data_AF-A0A0W0U7K4-F1
#
_entry.id   AF-A0A0W0U7K4-F1
#
_cell.length_a   1.000
_cell.length_b   1.000
_cell.length_c   1.000
_cell.angle_alpha   90.00
_cell.angle_beta   90.00
_cell.angle_gamma   90.00
#
_symmetry.space_group_name_H-M   'P 1'
#
loop_
_entity.id
_entity.type
_entity.pdbx_description
1 polymer ?
#
loop_
_entity_poly.entity_id
_entity_poly.type
_entity_poly.pdbx_seq_one_letter_code
_entity_poly.pdbx_strand_id
1 'polypeptide(L)'
;MPPSHLNQLKDSFFNKKPKVPEAFDFKAADFNLNQLDAEFSSLYQLFISNKKRWENERNNEIVSCMEALCDLMIVYYQCNYDEATLNDLQKKKAEIVAFKTPSVSSKSKDGKKAVPLSSFIRNKVSDTVSDYKASLTDSAKFRDNISNLNNNRIYWIYCHGMINNAIVLLQKSGIPAYLKRVNATLGHHYSMDDFVKALDKPQQVLYVLSVGIYAFRFIINLVTVTKRVMDAESGNVLSGKKVLKQELEKSGFSMLNDSVWGTVNLLTNYNKLFHISVAAADKITVAFLVFDVALIMASWLFEKAKYNHRIAELEKQTTELPKSEQQLAVINRQIDILNDEWAAQTSYYAFNVAAASAVVAGFGATLIFTGGLSLAYLAALSMLGTAMYVSADDYKTYKQSTIAVQRELVNGKLADDTIHQELLIQLKKESSDAYSNFWKGLFYNTTGPAFFITAAAVSWPLALLMTAAYLFYQIDNAHKESMAENNSAPETPGIYRLIG
;
A
#
# COMPACT_ATOMS: atom_id res chain seq x y z
N MET A 1 -21.44 -29.41 -0.35
CA MET A 1 -21.62 -28.46 -1.47
C MET A 1 -20.89 -29.00 -2.69
N PRO A 2 -21.52 -28.98 -3.89
CA PRO A 2 -20.85 -29.32 -5.14
C PRO A 2 -19.63 -28.41 -5.38
N PRO A 3 -18.60 -28.87 -6.10
CA PRO A 3 -17.44 -28.04 -6.45
C PRO A 3 -17.87 -26.87 -7.33
N SER A 4 -17.35 -25.66 -7.07
CA SER A 4 -17.61 -24.48 -7.89
C SER A 4 -17.23 -24.70 -9.35
N HIS A 5 -17.88 -23.98 -10.28
CA HIS A 5 -17.51 -24.01 -11.70
C HIS A 5 -16.02 -23.70 -11.96
N LEU A 6 -15.39 -22.86 -11.13
CA LEU A 6 -13.95 -22.56 -11.22
C LEU A 6 -13.08 -23.78 -10.85
N ASN A 7 -13.46 -24.53 -9.81
CA ASN A 7 -12.75 -25.74 -9.42
C ASN A 7 -12.90 -26.84 -10.47
N GLN A 8 -14.10 -26.97 -11.06
CA GLN A 8 -14.35 -27.90 -12.16
C GLN A 8 -13.52 -27.55 -13.41
N LEU A 9 -13.39 -26.26 -13.74
CA LEU A 9 -12.54 -25.78 -14.82
C LEU A 9 -11.08 -26.19 -14.56
N LYS A 10 -10.55 -25.91 -13.37
CA LYS A 10 -9.20 -26.31 -12.97
C LYS A 10 -9.00 -27.83 -13.09
N ASP A 11 -9.91 -28.61 -12.54
CA ASP A 11 -9.87 -30.08 -12.59
C ASP A 11 -9.87 -30.63 -14.02
N SER A 12 -10.52 -29.94 -14.96
CA SER A 12 -10.55 -30.36 -16.37
C SER A 12 -9.17 -30.33 -17.03
N PHE A 13 -8.33 -29.35 -16.65
CA PHE A 13 -6.95 -29.24 -17.17
C PHE A 13 -6.07 -30.35 -16.62
N PHE A 14 -6.09 -30.59 -15.30
CA PHE A 14 -5.23 -31.59 -14.66
C PHE A 14 -5.65 -33.04 -14.95
N ASN A 15 -6.94 -33.28 -15.22
CA ASN A 15 -7.47 -34.62 -15.51
C ASN A 15 -7.68 -34.89 -17.00
N LYS A 16 -7.23 -34.00 -17.90
CA LYS A 16 -7.36 -34.13 -19.37
C LYS A 16 -8.79 -34.45 -19.84
N LYS A 17 -9.80 -33.98 -19.10
CA LYS A 17 -11.21 -34.09 -19.48
C LYS A 17 -11.50 -33.08 -20.62
N PRO A 18 -12.58 -33.26 -21.40
CA PRO A 18 -12.94 -32.30 -22.45
C PRO A 18 -12.95 -30.88 -21.90
N LYS A 19 -12.14 -30.00 -22.48
CA LYS A 19 -12.14 -28.58 -22.17
C LYS A 19 -13.43 -28.01 -22.75
N VAL A 20 -14.13 -27.20 -21.95
CA VAL A 20 -15.29 -26.34 -22.25
C VAL A 20 -16.49 -26.71 -21.36
N PRO A 21 -16.89 -25.84 -20.42
CA PRO A 21 -18.28 -25.46 -20.29
C PRO A 21 -18.59 -24.39 -21.36
N GLU A 22 -19.84 -24.40 -21.84
CA GLU A 22 -20.49 -23.28 -22.54
C GLU A 22 -20.15 -21.90 -21.92
N ALA A 23 -20.49 -20.81 -22.60
CA ALA A 23 -20.27 -19.43 -22.13
C ALA A 23 -20.38 -19.31 -20.59
N PHE A 24 -19.27 -19.00 -19.92
CA PHE A 24 -19.17 -19.05 -18.46
C PHE A 24 -20.17 -18.08 -17.83
N ASP A 25 -21.10 -18.59 -17.02
CA ASP A 25 -22.14 -17.78 -16.40
C ASP A 25 -21.64 -17.07 -15.13
N PHE A 26 -21.30 -15.79 -15.25
CA PHE A 26 -20.92 -14.95 -14.11
C PHE A 26 -22.09 -14.66 -13.14
N LYS A 27 -23.34 -14.89 -13.55
CA LYS A 27 -24.53 -14.74 -12.69
C LYS A 27 -24.76 -15.97 -11.81
N ALA A 28 -24.21 -17.13 -12.16
CA ALA A 28 -24.35 -18.38 -11.43
C ALA A 28 -24.06 -18.22 -9.93
N ALA A 29 -24.91 -18.74 -9.04
CA ALA A 29 -24.85 -18.45 -7.60
C ALA A 29 -23.51 -18.83 -6.94
N ASP A 30 -22.79 -19.79 -7.51
CA ASP A 30 -21.50 -20.30 -7.06
C ASP A 30 -20.29 -19.52 -7.61
N PHE A 31 -20.48 -18.60 -8.58
CA PHE A 31 -19.40 -17.75 -9.07
C PHE A 31 -18.94 -16.75 -8.02
N ASN A 32 -17.62 -16.73 -7.77
CA ASN A 32 -16.96 -15.82 -6.85
C ASN A 32 -15.72 -15.19 -7.51
N LEU A 33 -15.73 -13.86 -7.66
CA LEU A 33 -14.62 -13.12 -8.26
C LEU A 33 -13.33 -13.23 -7.42
N ASN A 34 -13.43 -13.15 -6.09
CA ASN A 34 -12.27 -13.28 -5.20
C ASN A 34 -11.58 -14.65 -5.36
N GLN A 35 -12.36 -15.70 -5.67
CA GLN A 35 -11.82 -17.02 -5.97
C GLN A 35 -11.08 -17.04 -7.31
N LEU A 36 -11.66 -16.45 -8.36
CA LEU A 36 -11.03 -16.33 -9.68
C LEU A 36 -9.71 -15.55 -9.59
N ASP A 37 -9.73 -14.39 -8.92
CA ASP A 37 -8.55 -13.55 -8.69
C ASP A 37 -7.45 -14.31 -7.96
N ALA A 38 -7.81 -15.05 -6.89
CA ALA A 38 -6.87 -15.83 -6.10
C ALA A 38 -6.27 -17.02 -6.88
N GLU A 39 -7.10 -17.75 -7.65
CA GLU A 39 -6.61 -18.85 -8.49
C GLU A 39 -5.65 -18.33 -9.57
N PHE A 40 -6.02 -17.28 -10.30
CA PHE A 40 -5.15 -16.70 -11.32
C PHE A 40 -3.85 -16.13 -10.72
N SER A 41 -3.95 -15.33 -9.66
CA SER A 41 -2.78 -14.68 -9.05
C SER A 41 -1.77 -15.70 -8.52
N SER A 42 -2.25 -16.76 -7.87
CA SER A 42 -1.37 -17.82 -7.37
C SER A 42 -0.74 -18.64 -8.51
N LEU A 43 -1.50 -18.98 -9.55
CA LEU A 43 -0.94 -19.67 -10.72
C LEU A 43 0.06 -18.81 -11.50
N TYR A 44 -0.17 -17.50 -11.57
CA TYR A 44 0.76 -16.56 -12.17
C TYR A 44 2.06 -16.43 -11.35
N GLN A 45 1.99 -16.38 -10.02
CA GLN A 45 3.20 -16.44 -9.17
C GLN A 45 3.97 -17.75 -9.36
N LEU A 46 3.28 -18.89 -9.51
CA LEU A 46 3.92 -20.16 -9.84
C LEU A 46 4.57 -20.12 -11.22
N PHE A 47 3.91 -19.53 -12.21
CA PHE A 47 4.48 -19.32 -13.54
C PHE A 47 5.77 -18.51 -13.50
N ILE A 48 5.77 -17.35 -12.84
CA ILE A 48 6.99 -16.53 -12.71
C ILE A 48 8.09 -17.32 -11.98
N SER A 49 7.74 -18.03 -10.91
CA SER A 49 8.70 -18.80 -10.10
C SER A 49 9.32 -19.99 -10.84
N ASN A 50 8.62 -20.57 -11.82
CA ASN A 50 9.02 -21.79 -12.52
C ASN A 50 9.27 -21.58 -14.02
N LYS A 51 9.21 -20.35 -14.53
CA LYS A 51 9.31 -19.99 -15.95
C LYS A 51 10.47 -20.67 -16.68
N LYS A 52 11.67 -20.60 -16.10
CA LYS A 52 12.89 -21.23 -16.65
C LYS A 52 12.82 -22.76 -16.67
N ARG A 53 12.23 -23.37 -15.64
CA ARG A 53 12.07 -24.84 -15.54
C ARG A 53 11.12 -25.36 -16.60
N TRP A 54 10.11 -24.57 -16.96
CA TRP A 54 9.11 -24.93 -17.96
C TRP A 54 9.48 -24.56 -19.40
N GLU A 55 10.71 -24.10 -19.67
CA GLU A 55 11.12 -23.75 -21.05
C GLU A 55 11.05 -24.94 -22.02
N ASN A 56 11.20 -26.16 -21.51
CA ASN A 56 11.05 -27.41 -22.26
C ASN A 56 9.61 -27.95 -22.25
N GLU A 57 8.73 -27.39 -21.42
CA GLU A 57 7.34 -27.82 -21.20
C GLU A 57 6.38 -26.63 -21.29
N ARG A 58 6.56 -25.79 -22.32
CA ARG A 58 5.85 -24.51 -22.46
C ARG A 58 4.33 -24.62 -22.51
N ASN A 59 3.82 -25.79 -22.92
CA ASN A 59 2.40 -26.09 -23.04
C ASN A 59 1.87 -26.96 -21.90
N ASN A 60 2.49 -26.94 -20.72
CA ASN A 60 2.00 -27.70 -19.58
C ASN A 60 0.58 -27.26 -19.14
N GLU A 61 -0.07 -28.13 -18.38
CA GLU A 61 -1.45 -27.97 -17.91
C GLU A 61 -1.64 -26.72 -17.04
N ILE A 62 -0.61 -26.34 -16.27
CA ILE A 62 -0.61 -25.17 -15.38
C ILE A 62 -0.66 -23.88 -16.20
N VAL A 63 0.22 -23.74 -17.20
CA VAL A 63 0.28 -22.58 -18.10
C VAL A 63 -1.02 -22.45 -18.89
N SER A 64 -1.57 -23.58 -19.37
CA SER A 64 -2.85 -23.60 -20.08
C SER A 64 -4.03 -23.22 -19.19
N CYS A 65 -4.04 -23.67 -17.92
CA CYS A 65 -5.08 -23.31 -16.96
C CYS A 65 -4.99 -21.82 -16.59
N MET A 66 -3.80 -21.30 -16.33
CA MET A 66 -3.54 -19.89 -16.06
C MET A 66 -4.00 -18.99 -17.21
N GLU A 67 -3.69 -19.34 -18.47
CA GLU A 67 -4.14 -18.60 -19.65
C GLU A 67 -5.67 -18.55 -19.73
N ALA A 68 -6.35 -19.69 -19.53
CA ALA A 68 -7.81 -19.74 -19.55
C ALA A 68 -8.46 -18.91 -18.43
N LEU A 69 -7.86 -18.89 -17.23
CA LEU A 69 -8.32 -18.02 -16.14
C LEU A 69 -8.06 -16.55 -16.45
N CYS A 70 -6.93 -16.22 -17.07
CA CYS A 70 -6.63 -14.86 -17.52
C CYS A 70 -7.66 -14.36 -18.55
N ASP A 71 -8.04 -15.22 -19.50
CA ASP A 71 -9.09 -14.93 -20.48
C ASP A 71 -10.44 -14.70 -19.81
N LEU A 72 -10.79 -15.55 -18.84
CA LEU A 72 -12.03 -15.40 -18.07
C LEU A 72 -12.05 -14.07 -17.29
N MET A 73 -10.94 -13.69 -16.67
CA MET A 73 -10.80 -12.40 -16.00
C MET A 73 -10.90 -11.22 -16.98
N ILE A 74 -10.27 -11.31 -18.16
CA ILE A 74 -10.38 -10.27 -19.19
C ILE A 74 -11.84 -10.08 -19.61
N VAL A 75 -12.57 -11.17 -19.88
CA VAL A 75 -14.00 -11.09 -20.22
C VAL A 75 -14.79 -10.44 -19.08
N TYR A 76 -14.53 -10.85 -17.83
CA TYR A 76 -15.18 -10.27 -16.66
C TYR A 76 -14.95 -8.75 -16.56
N TYR A 77 -13.70 -8.31 -16.61
CA TYR A 77 -13.34 -6.90 -16.43
C TYR A 77 -13.65 -6.02 -17.64
N GLN A 78 -13.79 -6.58 -18.84
CA GLN A 78 -14.39 -5.90 -19.98
C GLN A 78 -15.86 -5.52 -19.70
N CYS A 79 -16.61 -6.40 -19.03
CA CYS A 79 -17.99 -6.13 -18.63
C CYS A 79 -18.10 -5.25 -17.37
N ASN A 80 -17.11 -5.30 -16.47
CA ASN A 80 -17.08 -4.50 -15.23
C ASN A 80 -16.40 -3.11 -15.40
N TYR A 81 -15.90 -2.80 -16.60
CA TYR A 81 -15.27 -1.51 -16.97
C TYR A 81 -14.16 -1.05 -16.01
N ASP A 82 -13.29 -1.97 -15.57
CA ASP A 82 -12.07 -1.66 -14.81
C ASP A 82 -10.86 -1.63 -15.76
N GLU A 83 -10.61 -0.47 -16.39
CA GLU A 83 -9.56 -0.31 -17.41
C GLU A 83 -8.14 -0.58 -16.88
N ALA A 84 -7.85 -0.17 -15.64
CA ALA A 84 -6.53 -0.38 -15.04
C ALA A 84 -6.25 -1.87 -14.86
N THR A 85 -7.21 -2.61 -14.32
CA THR A 85 -7.11 -4.07 -14.15
C THR A 85 -7.06 -4.78 -15.51
N LEU A 86 -7.86 -4.33 -16.48
CA LEU A 86 -7.86 -4.88 -17.83
C LEU A 86 -6.49 -4.73 -18.52
N ASN A 87 -5.87 -3.54 -18.41
CA ASN A 87 -4.55 -3.29 -18.99
C ASN A 87 -3.46 -4.15 -18.35
N ASP A 88 -3.50 -4.35 -17.03
CA ASP A 88 -2.58 -5.27 -16.34
C ASP A 88 -2.77 -6.72 -16.81
N LEU A 89 -4.01 -7.19 -16.89
CA LEU A 89 -4.33 -8.54 -17.36
C LEU A 89 -3.90 -8.76 -18.82
N GLN A 90 -4.07 -7.76 -19.69
CA GLN A 90 -3.61 -7.84 -21.08
C GLN A 90 -2.08 -7.94 -21.17
N LYS A 91 -1.33 -7.24 -20.32
CA LYS A 91 0.13 -7.36 -20.24
C LYS A 91 0.55 -8.76 -19.78
N LYS A 92 -0.10 -9.28 -18.71
CA LYS A 92 0.14 -10.64 -18.21
C LYS A 92 -0.19 -11.67 -19.29
N LYS A 93 -1.31 -11.53 -19.99
CA LYS A 93 -1.67 -12.39 -21.14
C LYS A 93 -0.60 -12.36 -22.23
N ALA A 94 -0.11 -11.18 -22.60
CA ALA A 94 0.95 -11.07 -23.60
C ALA A 94 2.23 -11.80 -23.17
N GLU A 95 2.61 -11.73 -21.89
CA GLU A 95 3.74 -12.48 -21.35
C GLU A 95 3.53 -14.00 -21.42
N ILE A 96 2.33 -14.48 -21.05
CA ILE A 96 1.97 -15.90 -21.10
C ILE A 96 2.02 -16.43 -22.54
N VAL A 97 1.44 -15.68 -23.49
CA VAL A 97 1.46 -16.04 -24.92
C VAL A 97 2.89 -16.04 -25.46
N ALA A 98 3.69 -15.01 -25.15
CA ALA A 98 5.09 -14.92 -25.57
C ALA A 98 5.93 -16.09 -25.03
N PHE A 99 5.61 -16.59 -23.82
CA PHE A 99 6.26 -17.78 -23.28
C PHE A 99 5.89 -19.06 -24.04
N LYS A 100 4.62 -19.23 -24.45
CA LYS A 100 4.15 -20.41 -25.20
C LYS A 100 4.64 -20.43 -26.65
N THR A 101 4.64 -19.28 -27.31
CA THR A 101 5.09 -19.11 -28.68
C THR A 101 6.27 -18.12 -28.71
N PRO A 102 7.51 -18.59 -28.49
CA PRO A 102 8.67 -17.72 -28.60
C PRO A 102 8.82 -17.27 -30.05
N SER A 103 8.32 -16.09 -30.39
CA SER A 103 8.64 -15.43 -31.65
C SER A 103 10.14 -15.12 -31.66
N VAL A 104 10.83 -15.48 -32.75
CA VAL A 104 12.24 -15.12 -33.00
C VAL A 104 12.34 -13.61 -33.21
N SER A 105 12.38 -12.81 -32.14
CA SER A 105 12.58 -11.37 -32.24
C SER A 105 12.81 -10.72 -30.87
N SER A 106 13.79 -9.81 -30.85
CA SER A 106 14.21 -8.89 -29.77
C SER A 106 15.26 -9.37 -28.76
N LYS A 107 16.47 -9.66 -29.28
CA LYS A 107 17.68 -9.16 -28.60
C LYS A 107 17.93 -7.72 -29.04
N SER A 108 17.61 -6.77 -28.18
CA SER A 108 18.34 -5.50 -28.09
C SER A 108 18.49 -5.13 -26.62
N LYS A 109 19.47 -5.75 -25.96
CA LYS A 109 20.03 -5.18 -24.73
C LYS A 109 21.07 -4.15 -25.17
N ASP A 110 20.62 -2.93 -25.43
CA ASP A 110 21.52 -1.79 -25.48
C ASP A 110 22.09 -1.57 -24.08
N GLY A 111 23.40 -1.72 -23.96
CA GLY A 111 24.14 -1.36 -22.75
C GLY A 111 24.02 0.14 -22.50
N LYS A 112 23.17 0.53 -21.56
CA LYS A 112 23.04 1.93 -21.14
C LYS A 112 24.28 2.32 -20.34
N LYS A 113 25.02 3.32 -20.85
CA LYS A 113 26.10 3.99 -20.11
C LYS A 113 25.55 4.68 -18.86
N ALA A 114 26.37 4.71 -17.80
CA ALA A 114 26.10 5.40 -16.55
C ALA A 114 25.63 6.85 -16.82
N VAL A 115 24.44 7.19 -16.33
CA VAL A 115 23.83 8.51 -16.47
C VAL A 115 24.52 9.51 -15.51
N PRO A 116 25.03 10.64 -16.00
CA PRO A 116 25.57 11.71 -15.15
C PRO A 116 24.56 12.21 -14.10
N LEU A 117 25.04 12.61 -12.92
CA LEU A 117 24.18 13.09 -11.82
C LEU A 117 23.25 14.25 -12.25
N SER A 118 23.73 15.14 -13.12
CA SER A 118 22.95 16.29 -13.61
C SER A 118 21.79 15.88 -14.52
N SER A 119 21.97 14.88 -15.38
CA SER A 119 20.88 14.34 -16.20
C SER A 119 19.94 13.46 -15.37
N PHE A 120 20.44 12.76 -14.35
CA PHE A 120 19.59 12.04 -13.40
C PHE A 120 18.64 12.99 -12.65
N ILE A 121 19.13 14.10 -12.09
CA ILE A 121 18.31 15.11 -11.41
C ILE A 121 17.28 15.72 -12.36
N ARG A 122 17.70 16.12 -13.57
CA ARG A 122 16.79 16.71 -14.57
C ARG A 122 15.68 15.74 -14.97
N ASN A 123 16.01 14.47 -15.19
CA ASN A 123 15.04 13.44 -15.55
C ASN A 123 14.06 13.21 -14.38
N LYS A 124 14.55 13.05 -13.15
CA LYS A 124 13.70 12.82 -11.98
C LYS A 124 12.70 13.97 -11.72
N VAL A 125 13.11 15.22 -11.92
CA VAL A 125 12.21 16.38 -11.83
C VAL A 125 11.19 16.39 -12.97
N SER A 126 11.63 16.11 -14.20
CA SER A 126 10.74 16.01 -15.36
C SER A 126 9.71 14.88 -15.21
N ASP A 127 10.14 13.72 -14.72
CA ASP A 127 9.31 12.55 -14.47
C ASP A 127 8.29 12.85 -13.38
N THR A 128 8.70 13.48 -12.28
CA THR A 128 7.78 13.91 -11.21
C THR A 128 6.70 14.87 -11.73
N VAL A 129 7.06 15.84 -12.58
CA VAL A 129 6.10 16.80 -13.17
C VAL A 129 5.19 16.12 -14.18
N SER A 130 5.72 15.21 -15.00
CA SER A 130 4.94 14.42 -15.96
C SER A 130 3.97 13.48 -15.26
N ASP A 131 4.41 12.79 -14.22
CA ASP A 131 3.59 11.91 -13.38
C ASP A 131 2.50 12.69 -12.67
N TYR A 132 2.78 13.91 -12.18
CA TYR A 132 1.76 14.77 -11.59
C TYR A 132 0.70 15.19 -12.60
N LYS A 133 1.10 15.48 -13.85
CA LYS A 133 0.14 15.78 -14.93
C LYS A 133 -0.68 14.56 -15.34
N ALA A 134 -0.05 13.40 -15.51
CA ALA A 134 -0.72 12.15 -15.83
C ALA A 134 -1.68 11.71 -14.70
N SER A 135 -1.34 12.02 -13.45
CA SER A 135 -2.17 11.71 -12.29
C SER A 135 -3.49 12.47 -12.24
N LEU A 136 -3.62 13.60 -12.96
CA LEU A 136 -4.87 14.34 -13.06
C LEU A 136 -5.86 13.70 -14.04
N THR A 137 -5.40 12.78 -14.88
CA THR A 137 -6.23 12.10 -15.90
C THR A 137 -6.58 10.67 -15.49
N ASP A 138 -5.78 10.04 -14.63
CA ASP A 138 -6.00 8.69 -14.11
C ASP A 138 -6.68 8.74 -12.73
N SER A 139 -7.92 8.23 -12.66
CA SER A 139 -8.72 8.22 -11.42
C SER A 139 -8.05 7.48 -10.24
N ALA A 140 -7.26 6.44 -10.51
CA ALA A 140 -6.56 5.69 -9.47
C ALA A 140 -5.39 6.50 -8.91
N LYS A 141 -4.55 7.06 -9.78
CA LYS A 141 -3.44 7.94 -9.38
C LYS A 141 -3.92 9.22 -8.71
N PHE A 142 -5.03 9.78 -9.18
CA PHE A 142 -5.67 10.93 -8.57
C PHE A 142 -6.11 10.62 -7.13
N ARG A 143 -6.75 9.47 -6.92
CA ARG A 143 -7.17 9.00 -5.59
C ARG A 143 -5.98 8.80 -4.66
N ASP A 144 -4.90 8.21 -5.16
CA ASP A 144 -3.67 8.00 -4.38
C ASP A 144 -3.02 9.34 -3.99
N ASN A 145 -2.98 10.30 -4.91
CA ASN A 145 -2.51 11.65 -4.63
C ASN A 145 -3.37 12.39 -3.59
N ILE A 146 -4.70 12.24 -3.66
CA ILE A 146 -5.61 12.79 -2.64
C ILE A 146 -5.37 12.11 -1.28
N SER A 147 -5.14 10.80 -1.26
CA SER A 147 -4.81 10.07 -0.03
C SER A 147 -3.49 10.56 0.58
N ASN A 148 -2.47 10.79 -0.25
CA ASN A 148 -1.19 11.36 0.18
C ASN A 148 -1.35 12.79 0.70
N LEU A 149 -2.18 13.61 0.05
CA LEU A 149 -2.50 14.96 0.54
C LEU A 149 -3.20 14.92 1.91
N ASN A 150 -4.11 13.97 2.12
CA ASN A 150 -4.77 13.75 3.41
C ASN A 150 -3.76 13.39 4.50
N ASN A 151 -2.85 12.46 4.20
CA ASN A 151 -1.79 12.05 5.12
C ASN A 151 -0.89 13.23 5.48
N ASN A 152 -0.42 13.99 4.48
CA ASN A 152 0.38 15.20 4.71
C ASN A 152 -0.35 16.26 5.53
N ARG A 153 -1.67 16.42 5.34
CA ARG A 153 -2.49 17.34 6.15
C ARG A 153 -2.53 16.91 7.61
N ILE A 154 -2.89 15.66 7.88
CA ILE A 154 -2.96 15.10 9.24
C ILE A 154 -1.58 15.20 9.90
N TYR A 155 -0.56 14.85 9.14
CA TYR A 155 0.83 14.93 9.55
C TYR A 155 1.27 16.35 9.92
N TRP A 156 0.92 17.37 9.12
CA TRP A 156 1.18 18.77 9.44
C TRP A 156 0.50 19.19 10.76
N ILE A 157 -0.76 18.80 10.98
CA ILE A 157 -1.50 19.15 12.20
C ILE A 157 -0.76 18.65 13.46
N TYR A 158 -0.29 17.40 13.44
CA TYR A 158 0.44 16.85 14.59
C TYR A 158 1.85 17.42 14.73
N CYS A 159 2.57 17.63 13.63
CA CYS A 159 3.85 18.34 13.63
C CYS A 159 3.70 19.73 14.27
N HIS A 160 2.70 20.49 13.81
CA HIS A 160 2.41 21.83 14.29
C HIS A 160 2.12 21.85 15.79
N GLY A 161 1.27 20.93 16.28
CA GLY A 161 1.01 20.77 17.71
C GLY A 161 2.26 20.45 18.53
N MET A 162 3.15 19.60 18.01
CA MET A 162 4.43 19.29 18.66
C MET A 162 5.34 20.52 18.70
N ILE A 163 5.48 21.24 17.58
CA ILE A 163 6.34 22.43 17.46
C ILE A 163 5.87 23.53 18.41
N ASN A 164 4.57 23.79 18.50
CA ASN A 164 4.03 24.81 19.42
C ASN A 164 4.37 24.48 20.88
N ASN A 165 4.22 23.22 21.28
CA ASN A 165 4.60 22.79 22.64
C ASN A 165 6.13 22.84 22.85
N ALA A 166 6.92 22.46 21.85
CA ALA A 166 8.38 22.53 21.90
C ALA A 166 8.87 23.98 22.01
N ILE A 167 8.28 24.91 21.25
CA ILE A 167 8.58 26.35 21.32
C ILE A 167 8.23 26.89 22.71
N VAL A 168 7.07 26.54 23.28
CA VAL A 168 6.69 26.94 24.65
C VAL A 168 7.69 26.42 25.69
N LEU A 169 8.22 25.21 25.51
CA LEU A 169 9.28 24.66 26.38
C LEU A 169 10.61 25.38 26.19
N LEU A 170 11.00 25.66 24.95
CA LEU A 170 12.21 26.42 24.62
C LEU A 170 12.13 27.86 25.14
N GLN A 171 10.96 28.49 25.10
CA GLN A 171 10.72 29.83 25.67
C GLN A 171 10.93 29.88 27.18
N LYS A 172 10.70 28.75 27.89
CA LYS A 172 10.96 28.62 29.33
C LYS A 172 12.42 28.32 29.66
N SER A 173 13.27 28.13 28.65
CA SER A 173 14.72 27.91 28.81
C SER A 173 15.52 29.21 28.60
N GLY A 174 16.83 29.20 28.87
CA GLY A 174 17.73 30.32 28.56
C GLY A 174 18.08 30.47 27.06
N ILE A 175 17.64 29.53 26.22
CA ILE A 175 17.92 29.47 24.78
C ILE A 175 17.39 30.69 23.99
N PRO A 176 16.22 31.27 24.27
CA PRO A 176 15.71 32.44 23.54
C PRO A 176 16.63 33.67 23.63
N ALA A 177 17.30 33.87 24.77
CA ALA A 177 18.26 34.96 24.95
C ALA A 177 19.52 34.74 24.10
N TYR A 178 20.01 33.49 24.04
CA TYR A 178 21.11 33.10 23.16
C TYR A 178 20.74 33.29 21.67
N LEU A 179 19.53 32.88 21.28
CA LEU A 179 19.07 32.98 19.89
C LEU A 179 18.82 34.41 19.43
N LYS A 180 18.28 35.28 20.29
CA LYS A 180 18.18 36.71 20.00
C LYS A 180 19.56 37.31 19.70
N ARG A 181 20.62 36.87 20.39
CA ARG A 181 21.99 37.32 20.16
C ARG A 181 22.54 36.84 18.81
N VAL A 182 22.33 35.57 18.45
CA VAL A 182 22.74 35.02 17.15
C VAL A 182 21.99 35.70 16.00
N ASN A 183 20.67 35.84 16.11
CA ASN A 183 19.85 36.48 15.07
C ASN A 183 20.18 37.97 14.90
N ALA A 184 20.43 38.69 16.00
CA ALA A 184 20.91 40.08 15.94
C ALA A 184 22.28 40.21 15.26
N THR A 185 23.18 39.25 15.47
CA THR A 185 24.49 39.21 14.81
C THR A 185 24.38 38.96 13.31
N LEU A 186 23.34 38.25 12.88
CA LEU A 186 23.03 38.00 11.46
C LEU A 186 22.15 39.09 10.84
N GLY A 187 21.81 40.16 11.56
CA GLY A 187 20.99 41.27 11.06
C GLY A 187 19.50 40.98 10.93
N HIS A 188 19.01 39.89 11.54
CA HIS A 188 17.62 39.45 11.42
C HIS A 188 16.82 39.69 12.71
N HIS A 189 15.66 40.34 12.57
CA HIS A 189 14.75 40.70 13.67
C HIS A 189 13.56 39.74 13.72
N TYR A 190 13.85 38.44 13.82
CA TYR A 190 12.82 37.40 13.83
C TYR A 190 12.60 36.85 15.25
N SER A 191 11.34 36.79 15.69
CA SER A 191 10.96 36.21 16.98
C SER A 191 10.30 34.83 16.82
N MET A 192 10.41 33.98 17.85
CA MET A 192 9.71 32.69 17.90
C MET A 192 8.18 32.85 17.78
N ASP A 193 7.62 33.96 18.27
CA ASP A 193 6.18 34.21 18.21
C ASP A 193 5.71 34.54 16.77
N ASP A 194 6.55 35.22 15.99
CA ASP A 194 6.29 35.46 14.56
C ASP A 194 6.35 34.16 13.75
N PHE A 195 7.13 33.19 14.20
CA PHE A 195 7.19 31.85 13.63
C PHE A 195 5.93 31.04 13.89
N VAL A 196 5.47 30.99 15.15
CA VAL A 196 4.22 30.32 15.50
C VAL A 196 3.06 30.92 14.69
N LYS A 197 2.95 32.25 14.62
CA LYS A 197 1.92 32.92 13.80
C LYS A 197 2.02 32.59 12.31
N ALA A 198 3.23 32.41 11.78
CA ALA A 198 3.41 32.00 10.39
C ALA A 198 2.98 30.54 10.17
N LEU A 199 3.24 29.66 11.13
CA LEU A 199 2.81 28.26 11.11
C LEU A 199 1.29 28.09 11.25
N ASP A 200 0.60 29.00 11.92
CA ASP A 200 -0.86 28.98 12.06
C ASP A 200 -1.60 29.36 10.76
N LYS A 201 -0.96 30.10 9.84
CA LYS A 201 -1.61 30.63 8.61
C LYS A 201 -2.31 29.57 7.74
N PRO A 202 -1.73 28.38 7.51
CA PRO A 202 -2.37 27.35 6.67
C PRO A 202 -3.62 26.73 7.31
N GLN A 203 -3.89 26.94 8.59
CA GLN A 203 -4.89 26.17 9.34
C GLN A 203 -6.31 26.24 8.75
N GLN A 204 -6.73 27.40 8.26
CA GLN A 204 -8.03 27.53 7.56
C GLN A 204 -8.09 26.68 6.29
N VAL A 205 -7.02 26.68 5.50
CA VAL A 205 -6.91 25.85 4.28
C VAL A 205 -6.94 24.38 4.66
N LEU A 206 -6.23 23.98 5.71
CA LEU A 206 -6.22 22.60 6.19
C LEU A 206 -7.60 22.16 6.67
N TYR A 207 -8.39 23.02 7.31
CA TYR A 207 -9.77 22.70 7.69
C TYR A 207 -10.67 22.48 6.47
N VAL A 208 -10.59 23.35 5.46
CA VAL A 208 -11.34 23.14 4.20
C VAL A 208 -10.93 21.82 3.54
N LEU A 209 -9.62 21.57 3.44
CA LEU A 209 -9.08 20.33 2.89
C LEU A 209 -9.50 19.10 3.71
N SER A 210 -9.67 19.23 5.02
CA SER A 210 -10.09 18.13 5.89
C SER A 210 -11.50 17.63 5.59
N VAL A 211 -12.40 18.49 5.13
CA VAL A 211 -13.75 18.09 4.72
C VAL A 211 -13.75 17.73 3.24
N GLY A 212 -13.14 18.58 2.42
CA GLY A 212 -13.11 18.44 0.96
C GLY A 212 -12.50 17.11 0.52
N ILE A 213 -11.33 16.73 1.04
CA ILE A 213 -10.64 15.49 0.62
C ILE A 213 -11.51 14.26 0.88
N TYR A 214 -12.07 14.13 2.08
CA TYR A 214 -12.93 12.99 2.42
C TYR A 214 -14.22 12.98 1.60
N ALA A 215 -14.87 14.15 1.41
CA ALA A 215 -16.05 14.27 0.57
C ALA A 215 -15.76 13.87 -0.90
N PHE A 216 -14.66 14.36 -1.47
CA PHE A 216 -14.25 14.00 -2.84
C PHE A 216 -13.95 12.51 -2.98
N ARG A 217 -13.19 11.90 -2.06
CA ARG A 217 -12.92 10.45 -2.06
C ARG A 217 -14.20 9.63 -1.98
N PHE A 218 -15.11 10.01 -1.10
CA PHE A 218 -16.41 9.36 -0.96
C PHE A 218 -17.22 9.44 -2.25
N ILE A 219 -17.33 10.63 -2.86
CA ILE A 219 -18.06 10.85 -4.11
C ILE A 219 -17.45 10.04 -5.25
N ILE A 220 -16.13 10.02 -5.40
CA ILE A 220 -15.45 9.24 -6.44
C ILE A 220 -15.81 7.76 -6.29
N ASN A 221 -15.63 7.17 -5.10
CA ASN A 221 -15.97 5.77 -4.87
C ASN A 221 -17.47 5.50 -5.08
N LEU A 222 -18.35 6.40 -4.62
CA LEU A 222 -19.79 6.27 -4.80
C LEU A 222 -20.18 6.30 -6.28
N VAL A 223 -19.63 7.22 -7.07
CA VAL A 223 -19.86 7.31 -8.51
C VAL A 223 -19.31 6.07 -9.22
N THR A 224 -18.12 5.60 -8.86
CA THR A 224 -17.54 4.37 -9.42
C THR A 224 -18.42 3.14 -9.14
N VAL A 225 -18.84 2.94 -7.89
CA VAL A 225 -19.73 1.83 -7.49
C VAL A 225 -21.06 1.93 -8.24
N THR A 226 -21.68 3.12 -8.26
CA THR A 226 -22.98 3.34 -8.88
C THR A 226 -22.91 3.09 -10.39
N LYS A 227 -21.89 3.63 -11.07
CA LYS A 227 -21.66 3.41 -12.50
C LYS A 227 -21.53 1.92 -12.82
N ARG A 228 -20.66 1.20 -12.11
CA ARG A 228 -20.45 -0.24 -12.33
C ARG A 228 -21.72 -1.07 -12.10
N VAL A 229 -22.51 -0.72 -11.09
CA VAL A 229 -23.79 -1.40 -10.83
C VAL A 229 -24.81 -1.11 -11.93
N MET A 230 -24.92 0.14 -12.39
CA MET A 230 -25.82 0.51 -13.49
C MET A 230 -25.44 -0.19 -14.79
N ASP A 231 -24.14 -0.25 -15.10
CA ASP A 231 -23.63 -0.95 -16.28
C ASP A 231 -23.89 -2.46 -16.19
N ALA A 232 -23.73 -3.05 -15.01
CA ALA A 232 -24.01 -4.46 -14.77
C ALA A 232 -25.50 -4.82 -14.85
N GLU A 233 -26.40 -3.93 -14.42
CA GLU A 233 -27.86 -4.11 -14.59
C GLU A 233 -28.32 -3.88 -16.04
N SER A 234 -27.64 -2.98 -16.77
CA SER A 234 -27.94 -2.70 -18.18
C SER A 234 -27.41 -3.80 -19.10
N GLY A 235 -26.32 -4.46 -18.71
CA GLY A 235 -25.73 -5.59 -19.42
C GLY A 235 -26.46 -6.92 -19.15
N ASN A 236 -26.27 -7.88 -20.04
CA ASN A 236 -26.81 -9.23 -19.87
C ASN A 236 -25.80 -10.22 -19.26
N VAL A 237 -24.55 -9.81 -19.00
CA VAL A 237 -23.46 -10.71 -18.58
C VAL A 237 -23.28 -10.75 -17.06
N LEU A 238 -23.35 -9.61 -16.37
CA LEU A 238 -23.12 -9.50 -14.92
C LEU A 238 -24.44 -9.32 -14.15
N SER A 239 -24.39 -9.49 -12.82
CA SER A 239 -25.52 -9.18 -11.93
C SER A 239 -25.18 -7.96 -11.10
N GLY A 240 -25.99 -6.90 -11.16
CA GLY A 240 -25.71 -5.67 -10.43
C GLY A 240 -25.69 -5.85 -8.91
N LYS A 241 -26.52 -6.75 -8.35
CA LYS A 241 -26.44 -7.13 -6.92
C LYS A 241 -25.07 -7.73 -6.55
N LYS A 242 -24.49 -8.58 -7.40
CA LYS A 242 -23.18 -9.17 -7.16
C LYS A 242 -22.06 -8.14 -7.30
N VAL A 243 -22.14 -7.31 -8.34
CA VAL A 243 -21.19 -6.21 -8.56
C VAL A 243 -21.23 -5.24 -7.38
N LEU A 244 -22.42 -4.85 -6.90
CA LEU A 244 -22.56 -4.00 -5.71
C LEU A 244 -21.88 -4.63 -4.50
N LYS A 245 -22.14 -5.92 -4.23
CA LYS A 245 -21.51 -6.63 -3.12
C LYS A 245 -19.98 -6.58 -3.26
N GLN A 246 -19.43 -6.92 -4.41
CA GLN A 246 -17.98 -6.92 -4.64
C GLN A 246 -17.36 -5.53 -4.49
N GLU A 247 -17.99 -4.49 -5.04
CA GLU A 247 -17.50 -3.13 -4.92
C GLU A 247 -17.56 -2.63 -3.47
N LEU A 248 -18.57 -3.02 -2.69
CA LEU A 248 -18.64 -2.76 -1.25
C LEU A 248 -17.60 -3.56 -0.45
N GLU A 249 -17.31 -4.81 -0.84
CA GLU A 249 -16.22 -5.58 -0.23
C GLU A 249 -14.85 -4.96 -0.51
N LYS A 250 -14.68 -4.32 -1.68
CA LYS A 250 -13.44 -3.65 -2.11
C LYS A 250 -13.26 -2.27 -1.49
N SER A 251 -14.33 -1.47 -1.43
CA SER A 251 -14.25 -0.03 -1.12
C SER A 251 -15.11 0.41 0.07
N GLY A 252 -16.01 -0.44 0.57
CA GLY A 252 -17.01 -0.08 1.58
C GLY A 252 -16.42 0.43 2.90
N PHE A 253 -15.34 -0.19 3.39
CA PHE A 253 -14.65 0.29 4.59
C PHE A 253 -14.02 1.69 4.36
N SER A 254 -13.39 1.92 3.21
CA SER A 254 -12.86 3.25 2.88
C SER A 254 -13.97 4.28 2.72
N MET A 255 -15.08 3.92 2.07
CA MET A 255 -16.22 4.83 1.91
C MET A 255 -16.85 5.19 3.25
N LEU A 256 -16.99 4.21 4.15
CA LEU A 256 -17.49 4.46 5.50
C LEU A 256 -16.54 5.38 6.27
N ASN A 257 -15.23 5.12 6.17
CA ASN A 257 -14.22 5.99 6.76
C ASN A 257 -14.31 7.42 6.23
N ASP A 258 -14.38 7.59 4.90
CA ASP A 258 -14.44 8.87 4.22
C ASP A 258 -15.74 9.63 4.60
N SER A 259 -16.87 8.95 4.65
CA SER A 259 -18.16 9.55 5.06
C SER A 259 -18.11 10.05 6.51
N VAL A 260 -17.63 9.19 7.42
CA VAL A 260 -17.55 9.50 8.85
C VAL A 260 -16.59 10.66 9.10
N TRP A 261 -15.34 10.59 8.61
CA TRP A 261 -14.37 11.65 8.83
C TRP A 261 -14.73 12.95 8.12
N GLY A 262 -15.36 12.90 6.95
CA GLY A 262 -15.90 14.09 6.29
C GLY A 262 -16.92 14.83 7.17
N THR A 263 -17.84 14.08 7.79
CA THR A 263 -18.85 14.64 8.70
C THR A 263 -18.25 15.10 10.02
N VAL A 264 -17.38 14.30 10.63
CA VAL A 264 -16.72 14.65 11.90
C VAL A 264 -15.88 15.91 11.74
N ASN A 265 -15.09 16.02 10.68
CA ASN A 265 -14.29 17.21 10.41
C ASN A 265 -15.17 18.44 10.15
N LEU A 266 -16.31 18.27 9.47
CA LEU A 266 -17.26 19.36 9.26
C LEU A 266 -17.80 19.87 10.61
N LEU A 267 -18.24 18.96 11.48
CA LEU A 267 -18.80 19.31 12.79
C LEU A 267 -17.76 19.90 13.75
N THR A 268 -16.54 19.34 13.76
CA THR A 268 -15.49 19.71 14.72
C THR A 268 -14.71 20.94 14.29
N ASN A 269 -14.31 21.06 13.02
CA ASN A 269 -13.54 22.21 12.53
C ASN A 269 -14.41 23.46 12.33
N TYR A 270 -15.70 23.27 12.04
CA TYR A 270 -16.69 24.36 11.94
C TYR A 270 -17.65 24.35 13.14
N ASN A 271 -17.19 23.94 14.31
CA ASN A 271 -17.99 23.81 15.54
C ASN A 271 -18.84 25.05 15.87
N LYS A 272 -18.33 26.26 15.62
CA LYS A 272 -19.06 27.53 15.80
C LYS A 272 -20.32 27.62 14.93
N LEU A 273 -20.27 27.12 13.70
CA LEU A 273 -21.42 27.09 12.78
C LEU A 273 -22.52 26.16 13.30
N PHE A 274 -22.14 25.08 13.98
CA PHE A 274 -23.06 24.07 14.52
C PHE A 274 -23.37 24.27 16.01
N HIS A 275 -22.92 25.37 16.61
CA HIS A 275 -23.07 25.65 18.05
C HIS A 275 -22.51 24.55 18.98
N ILE A 276 -21.45 23.85 18.53
CA ILE A 276 -20.73 22.84 19.30
C ILE A 276 -19.60 23.52 20.07
N SER A 277 -19.49 23.28 21.38
CA SER A 277 -18.37 23.79 22.18
C SER A 277 -17.05 23.12 21.78
N VAL A 278 -15.91 23.81 21.97
CA VAL A 278 -14.58 23.25 21.67
C VAL A 278 -14.36 21.94 22.43
N ALA A 279 -14.68 21.89 23.72
CA ALA A 279 -14.55 20.68 24.52
C ALA A 279 -15.44 19.51 24.04
N ALA A 280 -16.62 19.81 23.48
CA ALA A 280 -17.46 18.79 22.86
C ALA A 280 -16.87 18.31 21.53
N ALA A 281 -16.33 19.21 20.71
CA ALA A 281 -15.64 18.87 19.47
C ALA A 281 -14.44 17.93 19.72
N ASP A 282 -13.62 18.21 20.73
CA ASP A 282 -12.47 17.36 21.08
C ASP A 282 -12.89 15.95 21.52
N LYS A 283 -13.98 15.85 22.31
CA LYS A 283 -14.55 14.55 22.71
C LYS A 283 -15.12 13.77 21.53
N ILE A 284 -15.79 14.45 20.59
CA ILE A 284 -16.26 13.86 19.34
C ILE A 284 -15.05 13.31 18.57
N THR A 285 -13.97 14.08 18.41
CA THR A 285 -12.75 13.63 17.74
C THR A 285 -12.18 12.36 18.38
N VAL A 286 -12.05 12.30 19.71
CA VAL A 286 -11.59 11.07 20.41
C VAL A 286 -12.49 9.88 20.12
N ALA A 287 -13.81 10.05 20.21
CA ALA A 287 -14.76 8.97 19.95
C ALA A 287 -14.61 8.42 18.53
N PHE A 288 -14.35 9.29 17.55
CA PHE A 288 -14.16 8.88 16.16
C PHE A 288 -12.76 8.35 15.84
N LEU A 289 -11.74 8.73 16.61
CA LEU A 289 -10.45 8.02 16.58
C LEU A 289 -10.58 6.59 17.10
N VAL A 290 -11.40 6.34 18.13
CA VAL A 290 -11.71 4.97 18.59
C VAL A 290 -12.49 4.20 17.54
N PHE A 291 -13.44 4.85 16.88
CA PHE A 291 -14.14 4.28 15.72
C PHE A 291 -13.16 3.85 14.62
N ASP A 292 -12.12 4.64 14.32
CA ASP A 292 -11.10 4.30 13.33
C ASP A 292 -10.37 2.99 13.67
N VAL A 293 -9.96 2.81 14.94
CA VAL A 293 -9.39 1.55 15.42
C VAL A 293 -10.37 0.38 15.19
N ALA A 294 -11.64 0.58 15.55
CA ALA A 294 -12.69 -0.44 15.38
C ALA A 294 -12.93 -0.77 13.90
N LEU A 295 -12.87 0.22 13.02
CA LEU A 295 -13.05 0.06 11.58
C LEU A 295 -11.91 -0.75 10.97
N ILE A 296 -10.65 -0.48 11.34
CA ILE A 296 -9.48 -1.24 10.92
C ILE A 296 -9.57 -2.70 11.41
N MET A 297 -9.98 -2.91 12.67
CA MET A 297 -10.21 -4.25 13.20
C MET A 297 -11.33 -4.99 12.45
N ALA A 298 -12.42 -4.30 12.10
CA ALA A 298 -13.50 -4.88 11.31
C ALA A 298 -13.02 -5.28 9.90
N SER A 299 -12.22 -4.44 9.24
CA SER A 299 -11.58 -4.77 7.96
C SER A 299 -10.66 -5.99 8.09
N TRP A 300 -9.88 -6.07 9.17
CA TRP A 300 -9.00 -7.21 9.42
C TRP A 300 -9.80 -8.51 9.62
N LEU A 301 -10.90 -8.47 10.39
CA LEU A 301 -11.78 -9.64 10.58
C LEU A 301 -12.44 -10.07 9.28
N PHE A 302 -12.82 -9.13 8.43
CA PHE A 302 -13.39 -9.40 7.12
C PHE A 302 -12.38 -10.11 6.20
N GLU A 303 -11.15 -9.60 6.12
CA GLU A 303 -10.08 -10.27 5.35
C GLU A 303 -9.69 -11.63 5.95
N LYS A 304 -9.73 -11.77 7.28
CA LYS A 304 -9.54 -13.07 7.96
C LYS A 304 -10.60 -14.08 7.53
N ALA A 305 -11.86 -13.66 7.41
CA ALA A 305 -12.93 -14.54 6.97
C ALA A 305 -12.73 -15.00 5.51
N LYS A 306 -12.27 -14.11 4.62
CA LYS A 306 -11.90 -14.48 3.24
C LYS A 306 -10.74 -15.48 3.21
N TYR A 307 -9.68 -15.23 3.98
CA TYR A 307 -8.56 -16.16 4.11
C TYR A 307 -9.02 -17.53 4.60
N ASN A 308 -9.80 -17.58 5.69
CA ASN A 308 -10.31 -18.82 6.27
C ASN A 308 -11.20 -19.60 5.28
N HIS A 309 -12.04 -18.91 4.51
CA HIS A 309 -12.83 -19.55 3.46
C HIS A 309 -11.95 -20.17 2.39
N ARG A 310 -10.91 -19.44 1.95
CA ARG A 310 -10.03 -19.88 0.87
C ARG A 310 -9.10 -21.01 1.27
N ILE A 311 -8.55 -20.98 2.49
CA ILE A 311 -7.72 -22.07 3.00
C ILE A 311 -8.55 -23.35 3.15
N ALA A 312 -9.76 -23.26 3.70
CA ALA A 312 -10.66 -24.41 3.83
C ALA A 312 -11.05 -24.99 2.46
N GLU A 313 -11.23 -24.14 1.45
CA GLU A 313 -11.45 -24.58 0.07
C GLU A 313 -10.27 -25.37 -0.50
N LEU A 314 -9.04 -24.85 -0.35
CA LEU A 314 -7.82 -25.52 -0.84
C LEU A 314 -7.54 -26.82 -0.09
N GLU A 315 -7.72 -26.84 1.23
CA GLU A 315 -7.60 -28.04 2.08
C GLU A 315 -8.60 -29.12 1.66
N LYS A 316 -9.85 -28.72 1.42
CA LYS A 316 -10.89 -29.63 0.91
C LYS A 316 -10.52 -30.20 -0.45
N GLN A 317 -9.97 -29.38 -1.35
CA GLN A 317 -9.44 -29.90 -2.61
C GLN A 317 -8.41 -30.98 -2.30
N THR A 318 -7.47 -30.78 -1.36
CA THR A 318 -6.41 -31.74 -0.97
C THR A 318 -6.95 -33.09 -0.49
N THR A 319 -8.06 -33.12 0.24
CA THR A 319 -8.57 -34.36 0.85
C THR A 319 -9.58 -35.14 0.00
N GLU A 320 -10.37 -34.49 -0.85
CA GLU A 320 -11.59 -35.11 -1.43
C GLU A 320 -11.49 -35.53 -2.91
N LEU A 321 -10.43 -35.18 -3.62
CA LEU A 321 -10.32 -35.42 -5.07
C LEU A 321 -9.20 -36.43 -5.39
N PRO A 322 -9.42 -37.42 -6.28
CA PRO A 322 -8.33 -38.18 -6.88
C PRO A 322 -7.51 -37.23 -7.76
N LYS A 323 -6.21 -37.08 -7.46
CA LYS A 323 -5.35 -36.06 -8.06
C LYS A 323 -4.11 -36.66 -8.70
N SER A 324 -3.67 -36.03 -9.77
CA SER A 324 -2.29 -36.16 -10.20
C SER A 324 -1.35 -35.56 -9.15
N GLU A 325 -0.16 -36.12 -9.03
CA GLU A 325 0.90 -35.61 -8.14
C GLU A 325 1.19 -34.12 -8.41
N GLN A 326 1.16 -33.72 -9.68
CA GLN A 326 1.32 -32.34 -10.11
C GLN A 326 0.20 -31.40 -9.60
N GLN A 327 -1.06 -31.84 -9.61
CA GLN A 327 -2.17 -31.03 -9.09
C GLN A 327 -2.06 -30.84 -7.57
N LEU A 328 -1.62 -31.87 -6.85
CA LEU A 328 -1.38 -31.78 -5.41
C LEU A 328 -0.22 -30.81 -5.09
N ALA A 329 0.88 -30.89 -5.84
CA ALA A 329 2.02 -29.97 -5.70
C ALA A 329 1.62 -28.51 -5.95
N VAL A 330 0.80 -28.25 -6.97
CA VAL A 330 0.25 -26.91 -7.24
C VAL A 330 -0.59 -26.41 -6.08
N ILE A 331 -1.53 -27.22 -5.58
CA ILE A 331 -2.43 -26.81 -4.49
C ILE A 331 -1.66 -26.54 -3.20
N ASN A 332 -0.68 -27.39 -2.87
CA ASN A 332 0.20 -27.15 -1.72
C ASN A 332 0.97 -25.83 -1.85
N ARG A 333 1.45 -25.47 -3.05
CA ARG A 333 2.08 -24.16 -3.25
C ARG A 333 1.10 -23.00 -3.22
N GLN A 334 -0.14 -23.18 -3.67
CA GLN A 334 -1.17 -22.15 -3.52
C GLN A 334 -1.50 -21.90 -2.04
N ILE A 335 -1.47 -22.94 -1.20
CA ILE A 335 -1.59 -22.82 0.26
C ILE A 335 -0.39 -22.05 0.84
N ASP A 336 0.83 -22.36 0.40
CA ASP A 336 2.03 -21.62 0.82
C ASP A 336 1.95 -20.13 0.49
N ILE A 337 1.59 -19.79 -0.76
CA ILE A 337 1.40 -18.41 -1.22
C ILE A 337 0.36 -17.70 -0.35
N LEU A 338 -0.81 -18.32 -0.16
CA LEU A 338 -1.91 -17.74 0.61
C LEU A 338 -1.51 -17.49 2.08
N ASN A 339 -0.77 -18.41 2.68
CA ASN A 339 -0.28 -18.28 4.06
C ASN A 339 0.74 -17.15 4.20
N ASP A 340 1.65 -17.02 3.24
CA ASP A 340 2.68 -15.98 3.21
C ASP A 340 2.04 -14.59 3.02
N GLU A 341 1.09 -14.47 2.09
CA GLU A 341 0.30 -13.25 1.87
C GLU A 341 -0.51 -12.87 3.10
N TRP A 342 -1.15 -13.84 3.77
CA TRP A 342 -1.92 -13.61 4.99
C TRP A 342 -1.05 -13.19 6.18
N ALA A 343 0.14 -13.78 6.33
CA ALA A 343 1.09 -13.39 7.38
C ALA A 343 1.58 -11.94 7.22
N ALA A 344 1.85 -11.52 5.98
CA ALA A 344 2.18 -10.14 5.66
C ALA A 344 0.99 -9.20 5.93
N GLN A 345 -0.22 -9.57 5.50
CA GLN A 345 -1.44 -8.78 5.70
C GLN A 345 -1.81 -8.63 7.17
N THR A 346 -1.65 -9.69 7.96
CA THR A 346 -1.83 -9.67 9.42
C THR A 346 -0.86 -8.69 10.07
N SER A 347 0.41 -8.72 9.66
CA SER A 347 1.40 -7.78 10.17
C SER A 347 1.05 -6.32 9.82
N TYR A 348 0.56 -6.07 8.59
CA TYR A 348 0.08 -4.76 8.16
C TYR A 348 -1.10 -4.27 9.02
N TYR A 349 -2.11 -5.10 9.25
CA TYR A 349 -3.25 -4.71 10.08
C TYR A 349 -2.84 -4.46 11.53
N ALA A 350 -2.03 -5.33 12.13
CA ALA A 350 -1.53 -5.14 13.49
C ALA A 350 -0.75 -3.83 13.64
N PHE A 351 0.06 -3.48 12.64
CA PHE A 351 0.80 -2.22 12.62
C PHE A 351 -0.12 -1.00 12.52
N ASN A 352 -1.13 -1.03 11.66
CA ASN A 352 -2.13 0.03 11.55
C ASN A 352 -3.00 0.17 12.81
N VAL A 353 -3.40 -0.93 13.45
CA VAL A 353 -4.12 -0.90 14.73
C VAL A 353 -3.25 -0.26 15.82
N ALA A 354 -1.96 -0.59 15.88
CA ALA A 354 -1.03 0.03 16.81
C ALA A 354 -0.85 1.53 16.52
N ALA A 355 -0.74 1.91 15.24
CA ALA A 355 -0.69 3.30 14.80
C ALA A 355 -1.93 4.10 15.24
N ALA A 356 -3.12 3.58 14.92
CA ALA A 356 -4.41 4.13 15.32
C ALA A 356 -4.51 4.33 16.84
N SER A 357 -4.12 3.30 17.59
CA SER A 357 -4.17 3.29 19.05
C SER A 357 -3.19 4.31 19.66
N ALA A 358 -2.01 4.49 19.06
CA ALA A 358 -1.06 5.51 19.48
C ALA A 358 -1.63 6.92 19.27
N VAL A 359 -2.34 7.17 18.16
CA VAL A 359 -3.02 8.45 17.90
C VAL A 359 -4.15 8.68 18.91
N VAL A 360 -5.00 7.68 19.16
CA VAL A 360 -6.07 7.74 20.17
C VAL A 360 -5.50 8.04 21.55
N ALA A 361 -4.47 7.31 21.98
CA ALA A 361 -3.85 7.46 23.28
C ALA A 361 -3.18 8.83 23.42
N GLY A 362 -2.41 9.25 22.41
CA GLY A 362 -1.75 10.55 22.37
C GLY A 362 -2.75 11.69 22.45
N PHE A 363 -3.73 11.73 21.54
CA PHE A 363 -4.74 12.79 21.50
C PHE A 363 -5.67 12.75 22.72
N GLY A 364 -6.21 11.58 23.07
CA GLY A 364 -7.16 11.43 24.19
C GLY A 364 -6.55 11.80 25.55
N ALA A 365 -5.28 11.48 25.78
CA ALA A 365 -4.59 11.87 27.00
C ALA A 365 -4.41 13.40 27.13
N THR A 366 -4.36 14.16 26.02
CA THR A 366 -4.26 15.63 26.09
C THR A 366 -5.49 16.27 26.75
N LEU A 367 -6.63 15.57 26.80
CA LEU A 367 -7.83 16.05 27.48
C LEU A 367 -7.73 15.95 29.01
N ILE A 368 -6.77 15.17 29.52
CA ILE A 368 -6.59 14.92 30.95
C ILE A 368 -5.35 15.66 31.47
N PHE A 369 -4.27 15.68 30.68
CA PHE A 369 -3.00 16.27 31.08
C PHE A 369 -2.84 17.70 30.54
N THR A 370 -2.53 18.65 31.42
CA THR A 370 -2.43 20.08 31.08
C THR A 370 -1.01 20.66 31.16
N GLY A 371 0.00 19.85 31.53
CA GLY A 371 1.39 20.29 31.61
C GLY A 371 2.05 20.38 30.23
N GLY A 372 2.84 21.44 29.98
CA GLY A 372 3.52 21.63 28.68
C GLY A 372 4.46 20.49 28.27
N LEU A 373 5.17 19.88 29.24
CA LEU A 373 6.01 18.70 29.00
C LEU A 373 5.16 17.47 28.65
N SER A 374 4.08 17.21 29.39
CA SER A 374 3.15 16.11 29.07
C SER A 374 2.52 16.30 27.69
N LEU A 375 2.12 17.52 27.31
CA LEU A 375 1.54 17.81 26.00
C LEU A 375 2.54 17.59 24.86
N ALA A 376 3.82 17.91 25.06
CA ALA A 376 4.87 17.62 24.07
C ALA A 376 5.07 16.11 23.86
N TYR A 377 5.11 15.31 24.95
CA TYR A 377 5.21 13.84 24.84
C TYR A 377 3.98 13.23 24.15
N LEU A 378 2.78 13.72 24.47
CA LEU A 378 1.54 13.23 23.86
C LEU A 378 1.44 13.62 22.38
N ALA A 379 1.89 14.81 22.00
CA ALA A 379 1.99 15.22 20.60
C ALA A 379 2.99 14.34 19.82
N ALA A 380 4.13 14.00 20.44
CA ALA A 380 5.10 13.08 19.84
C ALA A 380 4.52 11.68 19.64
N LEU A 381 3.70 11.18 20.58
CA LEU A 381 3.01 9.90 20.44
C LEU A 381 2.01 9.89 19.27
N SER A 382 1.20 10.95 19.12
CA SER A 382 0.29 11.09 17.97
C SER A 382 1.03 11.24 16.64
N MET A 383 2.18 11.92 16.65
CA MET A 383 3.04 12.05 15.47
C MET A 383 3.65 10.70 15.08
N LEU A 384 4.13 9.92 16.05
CA LEU A 384 4.60 8.55 15.81
C LEU A 384 3.49 7.68 15.22
N GLY A 385 2.28 7.72 15.79
CA GLY A 385 1.13 6.97 15.23
C GLY A 385 0.81 7.38 13.78
N THR A 386 0.87 8.66 13.47
CA THR A 386 0.67 9.14 12.08
C THR A 386 1.81 8.72 11.15
N ALA A 387 3.06 8.76 11.62
CA ALA A 387 4.21 8.32 10.86
C ALA A 387 4.17 6.80 10.58
N MET A 388 3.65 6.02 11.53
CA MET A 388 3.37 4.60 11.33
C MET A 388 2.33 4.40 10.22
N TYR A 389 1.22 5.14 10.20
CA TYR A 389 0.25 5.06 9.10
C TYR A 389 0.88 5.31 7.72
N VAL A 390 1.71 6.35 7.61
CA VAL A 390 2.42 6.67 6.36
C VAL A 390 3.42 5.58 5.96
N SER A 391 4.02 4.89 6.93
CA SER A 391 5.06 3.88 6.71
C SER A 391 4.51 2.44 6.70
N ALA A 392 3.18 2.26 6.67
CA ALA A 392 2.54 0.96 6.79
C ALA A 392 2.83 0.04 5.59
N ASP A 393 2.87 0.60 4.38
CA ASP A 393 3.19 -0.17 3.16
C ASP A 393 4.67 -0.58 3.11
N ASP A 394 5.58 0.30 3.55
CA ASP A 394 7.00 -0.04 3.72
C ASP A 394 7.19 -1.16 4.75
N TYR A 395 6.45 -1.10 5.86
CA TYR A 395 6.44 -2.16 6.87
C TYR A 395 5.94 -3.48 6.30
N LYS A 396 4.86 -3.46 5.52
CA LYS A 396 4.34 -4.66 4.84
C LYS A 396 5.38 -5.25 3.89
N THR A 397 6.07 -4.42 3.11
CA THR A 397 7.15 -4.84 2.19
C THR A 397 8.32 -5.48 2.95
N TYR A 398 8.73 -4.89 4.07
CA TYR A 398 9.71 -5.50 4.98
C TYR A 398 9.25 -6.87 5.50
N LYS A 399 7.98 -7.02 5.87
CA LYS A 399 7.45 -8.31 6.33
C LYS A 399 7.38 -9.35 5.21
N GLN A 400 6.98 -8.96 4.00
CA GLN A 400 6.97 -9.84 2.83
C GLN A 400 8.38 -10.36 2.50
N SER A 401 9.40 -9.50 2.49
CA SER A 401 10.79 -9.95 2.27
C SER A 401 11.31 -10.86 3.38
N THR A 402 10.95 -10.60 4.64
CA THR A 402 11.30 -11.49 5.76
C THR A 402 10.64 -12.87 5.62
N ILE A 403 9.36 -12.90 5.23
CA ILE A 403 8.61 -14.14 4.98
C ILE A 403 9.22 -14.90 3.79
N ALA A 404 9.64 -14.21 2.73
CA ALA A 404 10.33 -14.82 1.60
C ALA A 404 11.62 -15.53 2.02
N VAL A 405 12.44 -14.93 2.89
CA VAL A 405 13.63 -15.57 3.47
C VAL A 405 13.23 -16.84 4.26
N GLN A 406 12.19 -16.77 5.08
CA GLN A 406 11.72 -17.92 5.86
C GLN A 406 11.20 -19.05 4.95
N ARG A 407 10.43 -18.71 3.91
CA ARG A 407 9.96 -19.64 2.89
C ARG A 407 11.12 -20.34 2.20
N GLU A 408 12.16 -19.58 1.87
CA GLU A 408 13.33 -20.14 1.21
C GLU A 408 14.15 -21.05 2.13
N LEU A 409 14.27 -20.72 3.41
CA LEU A 409 14.87 -21.63 4.40
C LEU A 409 14.10 -22.96 4.53
N VAL A 410 12.77 -22.94 4.40
CA VAL A 410 11.95 -24.15 4.36
C VAL A 410 12.18 -24.93 3.07
N ASN A 411 12.24 -24.25 1.91
CA ASN A 411 12.58 -24.89 0.64
C ASN A 411 13.97 -25.53 0.66
N GLY A 412 14.95 -24.91 1.33
CA GLY A 412 16.29 -25.47 1.50
C GLY A 412 16.31 -26.82 2.20
N LYS A 413 15.43 -27.03 3.19
CA LYS A 413 15.29 -28.34 3.85
C LYS A 413 14.79 -29.45 2.91
N LEU A 414 14.14 -29.09 1.81
CA LEU A 414 13.57 -30.02 0.84
C LEU A 414 14.51 -30.30 -0.34
N ALA A 415 15.28 -29.30 -0.79
CA ALA A 415 16.01 -29.39 -2.07
C ALA A 415 17.47 -28.91 -2.04
N ASP A 416 18.00 -28.37 -0.93
CA ASP A 416 19.35 -27.79 -0.71
C ASP A 416 20.29 -27.73 -1.94
N ASP A 417 19.90 -26.95 -2.96
CA ASP A 417 20.57 -26.84 -4.24
C ASP A 417 21.35 -25.52 -4.36
N THR A 418 22.17 -25.38 -5.39
CA THR A 418 22.87 -24.11 -5.68
C THR A 418 21.88 -22.96 -5.88
N ILE A 419 20.70 -23.25 -6.45
CA ILE A 419 19.61 -22.30 -6.61
C ILE A 419 19.13 -21.79 -5.24
N HIS A 420 18.95 -22.68 -4.26
CA HIS A 420 18.59 -22.31 -2.89
C HIS A 420 19.59 -21.34 -2.28
N GLN A 421 20.88 -21.65 -2.39
CA GLN A 421 21.94 -20.82 -1.80
C GLN A 421 21.99 -19.42 -2.43
N GLU A 422 21.95 -19.33 -3.76
CA GLU A 422 21.95 -18.05 -4.48
C GLU A 422 20.71 -17.21 -4.12
N LEU A 423 19.53 -17.83 -4.15
CA LEU A 423 18.27 -17.14 -3.85
C LEU A 423 18.22 -16.68 -2.39
N LEU A 424 18.71 -17.50 -1.44
CA LEU A 424 18.74 -17.13 -0.03
C LEU A 424 19.66 -15.93 0.25
N ILE A 425 20.81 -15.83 -0.44
CA ILE A 425 21.71 -14.68 -0.33
C ILE A 425 21.01 -13.41 -0.82
N GLN A 426 20.34 -13.49 -1.98
CA GLN A 426 19.59 -12.37 -2.53
C GLN A 426 18.46 -11.94 -1.61
N LEU A 427 17.61 -12.86 -1.15
CA LEU A 427 16.47 -12.55 -0.29
C LEU A 427 16.90 -11.95 1.05
N LYS A 428 18.02 -12.42 1.62
CA LYS A 428 18.59 -11.81 2.84
C LYS A 428 19.01 -10.37 2.61
N LYS A 429 19.62 -10.07 1.46
CA LYS A 429 19.97 -8.70 1.08
C LYS A 429 18.73 -7.84 0.90
N GLU A 430 17.76 -8.30 0.11
CA GLU A 430 16.49 -7.59 -0.11
C GLU A 430 15.73 -7.33 1.21
N SER A 431 15.72 -8.31 2.12
CA SER A 431 15.11 -8.16 3.44
C SER A 431 15.84 -7.13 4.32
N SER A 432 17.18 -7.11 4.28
CA SER A 432 17.99 -6.10 4.97
C SER A 432 17.75 -4.70 4.40
N ASP A 433 17.67 -4.58 3.07
CA ASP A 433 17.41 -3.31 2.39
C ASP A 433 16.00 -2.79 2.71
N ALA A 434 14.98 -3.65 2.65
CA ALA A 434 13.61 -3.33 3.02
C ALA A 434 13.48 -2.92 4.50
N TYR A 435 14.18 -3.60 5.41
CA TYR A 435 14.25 -3.23 6.83
C TYR A 435 14.85 -1.84 7.03
N SER A 436 15.98 -1.56 6.37
CA SER A 436 16.63 -0.25 6.40
C SER A 436 15.69 0.84 5.86
N ASN A 437 15.02 0.58 4.73
CA ASN A 437 14.12 1.55 4.10
C ASN A 437 12.92 1.85 4.98
N PHE A 438 12.30 0.82 5.57
CA PHE A 438 11.22 0.99 6.55
C PHE A 438 11.63 1.89 7.72
N TRP A 439 12.76 1.60 8.38
CA TRP A 439 13.20 2.40 9.53
C TRP A 439 13.63 3.82 9.16
N LYS A 440 14.27 4.00 8.00
CA LYS A 440 14.59 5.33 7.46
C LYS A 440 13.31 6.12 7.20
N GLY A 441 12.33 5.50 6.55
CA GLY A 441 11.02 6.08 6.27
C GLY A 441 10.29 6.45 7.56
N LEU A 442 10.14 5.52 8.50
CA LEU A 442 9.49 5.75 9.78
C LEU A 442 10.19 6.85 10.59
N PHE A 443 11.53 6.83 10.66
CA PHE A 443 12.29 7.85 11.39
C PHE A 443 12.13 9.24 10.76
N TYR A 444 12.26 9.32 9.44
CA TYR A 444 12.07 10.57 8.69
C TYR A 444 10.65 11.10 8.89
N ASN A 445 9.66 10.23 8.73
CA ASN A 445 8.26 10.55 8.96
C ASN A 445 7.97 10.84 10.44
N THR A 446 8.74 10.37 11.41
CA THR A 446 8.46 10.66 12.84
C THR A 446 9.16 11.92 13.35
N THR A 447 10.31 12.29 12.79
CA THR A 447 11.17 13.33 13.40
C THR A 447 11.67 14.39 12.44
N GLY A 448 11.81 14.08 11.15
CA GLY A 448 12.47 14.95 10.17
C GLY A 448 11.80 16.33 10.09
N PRO A 449 10.53 16.41 9.68
CA PRO A 449 9.81 17.68 9.55
C PRO A 449 9.72 18.49 10.84
N ALA A 450 9.40 17.88 11.98
CA ALA A 450 9.39 18.59 13.27
C ALA A 450 10.78 19.15 13.63
N PHE A 451 11.85 18.41 13.34
CA PHE A 451 13.23 18.85 13.53
C PHE A 451 13.60 20.00 12.59
N PHE A 452 13.32 19.91 11.29
CA PHE A 452 13.57 20.98 10.32
C PHE A 452 12.78 22.25 10.63
N ILE A 453 11.50 22.11 10.98
CA ILE A 453 10.63 23.25 11.30
C ILE A 453 11.04 23.87 12.63
N THR A 454 11.40 23.08 13.66
CA THR A 454 11.96 23.62 14.91
C THR A 454 13.31 24.29 14.67
N ALA A 455 14.18 23.72 13.83
CA ALA A 455 15.44 24.34 13.43
C ALA A 455 15.20 25.67 12.70
N ALA A 456 14.16 25.77 11.86
CA ALA A 456 13.77 27.01 11.20
C ALA A 456 13.20 28.05 12.19
N ALA A 457 12.47 27.61 13.22
CA ALA A 457 12.00 28.46 14.31
C ALA A 457 13.16 29.09 15.10
N VAL A 458 14.24 28.33 15.23
CA VAL A 458 15.47 28.70 15.93
C VAL A 458 16.35 29.59 15.04
N SER A 459 16.57 29.20 13.79
CA SER A 459 17.46 29.87 12.83
C SER A 459 17.21 29.39 11.38
N TRP A 460 16.66 30.26 10.53
CA TRP A 460 16.39 29.93 9.12
C TRP A 460 17.64 29.55 8.30
N PRO A 461 18.85 30.13 8.50
CA PRO A 461 20.05 29.70 7.77
C PRO A 461 20.52 28.30 8.19
N LEU A 462 20.37 27.93 9.47
CA LEU A 462 20.65 26.58 9.94
C LEU A 462 19.71 25.57 9.28
N ALA A 463 18.42 25.89 9.21
CA ALA A 463 17.44 25.05 8.53
C ALA A 463 17.75 24.89 7.03
N LEU A 464 18.20 25.95 6.34
CA LEU A 464 18.62 25.86 4.94
C LEU A 464 19.87 25.01 4.76
N LEU A 465 20.89 25.17 5.61
CA LEU A 465 22.10 24.34 5.56
C LEU A 465 21.77 22.86 5.77
N MET A 466 20.94 22.55 6.77
CA MET A 466 20.48 21.17 7.02
C MET A 466 19.67 20.62 5.85
N THR A 467 18.78 21.42 5.26
CA THR A 467 17.97 21.01 4.10
C THR A 467 18.86 20.73 2.90
N ALA A 468 19.85 21.59 2.62
CA ALA A 468 20.80 21.39 1.52
C ALA A 468 21.65 20.13 1.73
N ALA A 469 22.16 19.90 2.94
CA ALA A 469 22.91 18.69 3.29
C ALA A 469 22.06 17.42 3.11
N TYR A 470 20.79 17.46 3.51
CA TYR A 470 19.85 16.36 3.35
C TYR A 470 19.53 16.07 1.88
N LEU A 471 19.23 17.10 1.09
CA LEU A 471 18.96 16.96 -0.34
C LEU A 471 20.17 16.36 -1.06
N PHE A 472 21.38 16.81 -0.71
CA PHE A 472 22.61 16.27 -1.27
C PHE A 472 22.78 14.77 -0.94
N TYR A 473 22.58 14.40 0.33
CA TYR A 473 22.62 12.99 0.75
C TYR A 473 21.58 12.12 0.02
N GLN A 474 20.35 12.61 -0.12
CA GLN A 474 19.28 11.87 -0.79
C GLN A 474 19.55 11.68 -2.29
N ILE A 475 20.11 12.71 -2.94
CA ILE A 475 20.49 12.67 -4.35
C ILE A 475 21.65 11.69 -4.58
N ASP A 476 22.68 11.72 -3.73
CA ASP A 476 23.81 10.80 -3.80
C ASP A 476 23.38 9.34 -3.60
N ASN A 477 22.51 9.09 -2.61
CA ASN A 477 22.03 7.73 -2.34
C ASN A 477 21.14 7.20 -3.49
N ALA A 478 20.23 8.03 -4.02
CA ALA A 478 19.39 7.65 -5.16
C ALA A 478 20.21 7.41 -6.45
N HIS A 479 21.30 8.16 -6.64
CA HIS A 479 22.21 7.94 -7.75
C HIS A 479 22.92 6.58 -7.64
N LYS A 480 23.44 6.25 -6.45
CA LYS A 480 24.06 4.95 -6.16
C LYS A 480 23.11 3.78 -6.35
N GLU A 481 21.86 3.91 -5.89
CA GLU A 481 20.81 2.90 -6.10
C GLU A 481 20.51 2.68 -7.58
N SER A 482 20.33 3.77 -8.36
CA SER A 482 20.08 3.68 -9.81
C SER A 482 21.22 3.03 -10.61
N MET A 483 22.46 3.15 -10.10
CA MET A 483 23.63 2.48 -10.69
C MET A 483 23.70 1.00 -10.32
N ALA A 484 23.20 0.60 -9.16
CA ALA A 484 23.13 -0.81 -8.75
C ALA A 484 22.02 -1.58 -9.49
N GLU A 485 20.87 -0.93 -9.70
CA GLU A 485 19.69 -1.50 -10.37
C GLU A 485 19.94 -1.75 -11.87
N ASN A 486 20.65 -0.83 -12.54
CA ASN A 486 21.05 -1.01 -13.95
C ASN A 486 22.08 -2.15 -14.17
N ASN A 487 22.76 -2.59 -13.12
CA ASN A 487 23.80 -3.62 -13.19
C ASN A 487 23.33 -5.01 -12.70
N SER A 488 22.10 -5.14 -12.20
CA SER A 488 21.60 -6.41 -11.66
C SER A 488 20.16 -6.67 -12.07
N ALA A 489 19.98 -7.32 -13.23
CA ALA A 489 18.76 -8.06 -13.52
C ALA A 489 19.10 -9.55 -13.73
N PRO A 490 19.46 -10.30 -12.67
CA PRO A 490 19.29 -11.74 -12.72
C PRO A 490 17.78 -12.03 -12.65
N GLU A 491 17.21 -12.51 -13.75
CA GLU A 491 15.88 -13.14 -13.75
C GLU A 491 15.94 -14.34 -12.80
N THR A 492 15.40 -14.16 -11.61
CA THR A 492 15.66 -15.01 -10.45
C THR A 492 14.56 -16.05 -10.29
N PRO A 493 14.91 -17.31 -9.96
CA PRO A 493 13.93 -18.32 -9.64
C PRO A 493 13.13 -17.87 -8.41
N GLY A 494 11.80 -17.95 -8.49
CA GLY A 494 10.93 -17.49 -7.40
C GLY A 494 10.87 -18.48 -6.23
N ILE A 495 10.51 -17.97 -5.05
CA ILE A 495 10.39 -18.75 -3.79
C ILE A 495 9.30 -19.85 -3.84
N TYR A 496 8.39 -19.80 -4.81
CA TYR A 496 7.29 -20.76 -4.97
C TYR A 496 7.58 -21.82 -6.04
N ARG A 497 8.84 -22.22 -6.18
CA ARG A 497 9.24 -23.30 -7.10
C ARG A 497 8.54 -24.62 -6.76
N LEU A 498 8.05 -25.32 -7.77
CA LEU A 498 7.60 -26.70 -7.63
C LEU A 498 8.85 -27.56 -7.42
N ILE A 499 8.93 -28.18 -6.24
CA ILE A 499 9.97 -29.16 -5.91
C ILE A 499 9.34 -30.51 -6.24
N GLY A 500 9.81 -31.11 -7.33
CA GLY A 500 9.46 -32.47 -7.76
C GLY A 500 10.65 -33.37 -7.59
#